data_AF-A0A534W8D7-F1
#
_entry.id   AF-A0A534W8D7-F1
#
_cell.length_a   1.000
_cell.length_b   1.000
_cell.length_c   1.000
_cell.angle_alpha   90.00
_cell.angle_beta   90.00
_cell.angle_gamma   90.00
#
_symmetry.space_group_name_H-M   'P 1'
#
loop_
_entity.id
_entity.type
_entity.pdbx_description
1 polymer ?
#
loop_
_entity_poly.entity_id
_entity_poly.type
_entity_poly.pdbx_seq_one_letter_code
_entity_poly.pdbx_strand_id
1 'polypeptide(L)'
;MTAAEAAEKAHEEWTRSRGSGGDSDGGERSALPQKGGADDAPCAADADCTLTRVAPGTCCATLCSPRAVTRARGRELEQSGAECRGCIEPLCRDPGRVEAACQSGRCVAKPVNSPD
;
A
#
# COMPACT_ATOMS: atom_id res chain seq x y z
N MET A 1 32.23 -26.33 -11.91
CA MET A 1 31.34 -25.25 -11.45
C MET A 1 30.02 -25.89 -11.06
N THR A 2 29.80 -25.98 -9.76
CA THR A 2 28.57 -26.49 -9.17
C THR A 2 27.59 -25.33 -8.94
N ALA A 3 26.30 -25.63 -8.78
CA ALA A 3 25.28 -24.62 -8.51
C ALA A 3 25.55 -23.82 -7.22
N ALA A 4 26.25 -24.42 -6.25
CA ALA A 4 26.65 -23.76 -5.00
C ALA A 4 27.68 -22.65 -5.27
N GLU A 5 28.71 -22.94 -6.06
CA GLU A 5 29.76 -21.96 -6.41
C GLU A 5 29.19 -20.76 -7.20
N ALA A 6 28.15 -20.99 -8.01
CA ALA A 6 27.47 -19.91 -8.74
C ALA A 6 26.61 -19.02 -7.83
N ALA A 7 25.96 -19.61 -6.82
CA ALA A 7 25.14 -18.89 -5.84
C ALA A 7 25.99 -18.02 -4.91
N GLU A 8 27.14 -18.53 -4.46
CA GLU A 8 28.08 -17.78 -3.62
C GLU A 8 28.65 -16.57 -4.37
N LYS A 9 29.05 -16.76 -5.63
CA LYS A 9 29.55 -15.65 -6.46
C LYS A 9 28.50 -14.55 -6.68
N ALA A 10 27.25 -14.94 -6.93
CA ALA A 10 26.15 -13.98 -7.09
C ALA A 10 25.85 -13.21 -5.79
N HIS A 11 25.96 -13.87 -4.63
CA HIS A 11 25.80 -13.22 -3.32
C HIS A 11 26.95 -12.24 -3.03
N GLU A 12 28.18 -12.61 -3.39
CA GLU A 12 29.35 -11.76 -3.21
C GLU A 12 29.29 -10.50 -4.09
N GLU A 13 28.85 -10.64 -5.34
CA GLU A 13 28.62 -9.51 -6.26
C GLU A 13 27.51 -8.58 -5.77
N TRP A 14 26.39 -9.14 -5.28
CA TRP A 14 25.30 -8.34 -4.72
C TRP A 14 25.73 -7.56 -3.47
N THR A 15 26.51 -8.20 -2.60
CA THR A 15 27.02 -7.58 -1.38
C THR A 15 28.04 -6.49 -1.70
N ARG A 16 28.93 -6.71 -2.67
CA ARG A 16 29.86 -5.69 -3.15
C ARG A 16 29.15 -4.47 -3.77
N SER A 17 28.05 -4.69 -4.49
CA SER A 17 27.25 -3.61 -5.08
C SER A 17 26.42 -2.81 -4.06
N ARG A 18 26.20 -3.34 -2.85
CA ARG A 18 25.34 -2.70 -1.82
C ARG A 18 26.03 -2.36 -0.51
N GLY A 19 27.21 -2.94 -0.25
CA GLY A 19 27.94 -2.85 1.01
C GLY A 19 29.15 -1.94 0.91
N SER A 20 28.92 -0.66 0.60
CA SER A 20 29.88 0.41 0.88
C SER A 20 29.11 1.56 1.51
N GLY A 21 28.99 1.52 2.84
CA GLY A 21 28.25 2.51 3.60
C GLY A 21 28.27 2.31 5.11
N GLY A 22 29.41 1.91 5.68
CA GLY A 22 29.78 2.24 7.06
C GLY A 22 30.91 3.27 6.97
N ASP A 23 31.06 4.30 7.78
CA ASP A 23 30.48 4.71 9.06
C ASP A 23 30.65 6.23 9.16
N SER A 24 29.69 6.95 9.75
CA SER A 24 29.93 8.23 10.45
C SER A 24 28.71 8.56 11.31
N ASP A 25 28.87 8.28 12.61
CA ASP A 25 28.65 9.19 13.73
C ASP A 25 27.51 10.22 13.66
N GLY A 26 26.67 10.22 14.70
CA GLY A 26 25.75 11.32 14.98
C GLY A 26 24.31 10.86 15.11
N GLY A 27 23.88 10.65 16.35
CA GLY A 27 22.52 10.30 16.68
C GLY A 27 21.55 11.40 16.25
N GLU A 28 20.75 11.09 15.24
CA GLU A 28 19.42 11.63 15.15
C GLU A 28 18.51 10.49 14.73
N ARG A 29 17.65 10.07 15.67
CA ARG A 29 16.41 9.37 15.35
C ARG A 29 15.54 10.34 14.54
N SER A 30 15.99 10.70 13.35
CA SER A 30 15.13 11.20 12.30
C SER A 30 14.23 10.03 11.98
N ALA A 31 13.04 10.07 12.59
CA ALA A 31 11.93 9.22 12.23
C ALA A 31 11.90 9.19 10.70
N LEU A 32 12.24 8.03 10.13
CA LEU A 32 11.89 7.72 8.75
C LEU A 32 10.46 8.25 8.59
N PRO A 33 10.18 9.19 7.68
CA PRO A 33 8.80 9.49 7.37
C PRO A 33 8.23 8.14 6.97
N GLN A 34 7.38 7.59 7.84
CA GLN A 34 6.64 6.40 7.52
C GLN A 34 5.97 6.76 6.22
N LYS A 35 6.44 6.15 5.15
CA LYS A 35 5.98 6.35 3.79
C LYS A 35 4.61 5.71 3.71
N GLY A 36 3.66 6.25 4.48
CA GLY A 36 2.26 6.16 4.16
C GLY A 36 2.14 6.85 2.81
N GLY A 37 1.68 6.10 1.81
CA GLY A 37 1.45 6.70 0.50
C GLY A 37 0.43 7.84 0.62
N ALA A 38 0.17 8.54 -0.48
CA ALA A 38 -0.90 9.55 -0.54
C ALA A 38 -2.27 9.05 -0.02
N ASP A 39 -2.46 7.73 0.07
CA ASP A 39 -3.60 7.04 0.68
C ASP A 39 -3.73 7.26 2.20
N ASP A 40 -2.64 7.57 2.91
CA ASP A 40 -2.57 7.83 4.36
C ASP A 40 -2.67 9.33 4.72
N ALA A 41 -3.14 10.18 3.79
CA ALA A 41 -3.43 11.56 4.12
C ALA A 41 -4.39 11.64 5.33
N PRO A 42 -4.17 12.60 6.25
CA PRO A 42 -4.92 12.61 7.50
C PRO A 42 -6.42 12.86 7.26
N CYS A 43 -7.26 12.15 8.00
CA CYS A 43 -8.71 12.39 8.07
C CYS A 43 -9.09 13.00 9.42
N ALA A 44 -10.19 13.75 9.46
CA ALA A 44 -10.75 14.30 10.71
C ALA A 44 -12.04 13.57 11.13
N ALA A 45 -12.83 13.12 10.18
CA ALA A 45 -14.09 12.41 10.40
C ALA A 45 -14.26 11.23 9.43
N ASP A 46 -15.15 10.29 9.76
CA ASP A 46 -15.52 9.17 8.87
C ASP A 46 -15.99 9.66 7.50
N ALA A 47 -16.65 10.81 7.49
CA ALA A 47 -17.08 11.49 6.28
C ALA A 47 -15.91 11.96 5.40
N ASP A 48 -14.66 11.96 5.83
CA ASP A 48 -13.50 12.28 4.98
C ASP A 48 -12.97 11.05 4.23
N CYS A 49 -13.44 9.85 4.59
CA CYS A 49 -12.98 8.59 4.06
C CYS A 49 -13.96 8.02 3.03
N THR A 50 -13.43 7.22 2.10
CA THR A 50 -14.19 6.47 1.10
C THR A 50 -13.53 5.12 0.86
N LEU A 51 -14.29 4.16 0.35
CA LEU A 51 -13.74 2.88 -0.08
C LEU A 51 -13.26 2.94 -1.53
N THR A 52 -12.16 2.25 -1.81
CA THR A 52 -11.62 2.04 -3.17
C THR A 52 -11.25 0.59 -3.38
N ARG A 53 -11.37 0.12 -4.62
CA ARG A 53 -10.88 -1.19 -5.05
C ARG A 53 -9.53 -1.11 -5.76
N VAL A 54 -8.95 0.08 -5.87
CA VAL A 54 -7.66 0.34 -6.53
C VAL A 54 -6.53 0.31 -5.49
N ALA A 55 -5.50 -0.49 -5.74
CA ALA A 55 -4.32 -0.56 -4.88
C ALA A 55 -3.38 0.65 -5.09
N PRO A 56 -2.54 1.01 -4.12
CA PRO A 56 -1.62 2.14 -4.26
C PRO A 56 -0.69 1.90 -5.45
N GLY A 57 -0.52 2.92 -6.29
CA GLY A 57 0.37 2.82 -7.46
C GLY A 57 -0.15 1.91 -8.58
N THR A 58 -1.37 1.39 -8.47
CA THR A 58 -2.04 0.64 -9.54
C THR A 58 -3.16 1.48 -10.14
N CYS A 59 -3.50 1.21 -11.39
CA CYS A 59 -4.66 1.83 -12.04
C CYS A 59 -5.91 0.93 -11.97
N CYS A 60 -5.71 -0.39 -11.78
CA CYS A 60 -6.76 -1.40 -11.85
C CYS A 60 -7.49 -1.59 -10.52
N ALA A 61 -8.76 -1.99 -10.56
CA ALA A 61 -9.49 -2.45 -9.39
C ALA A 61 -9.01 -3.85 -8.95
N THR A 62 -7.84 -3.94 -8.30
CA THR A 62 -7.12 -5.21 -8.03
C THR A 62 -7.25 -5.72 -6.60
N LEU A 63 -8.26 -5.30 -5.85
CA LEU A 63 -8.40 -5.69 -4.44
C LEU A 63 -9.67 -6.47 -4.15
N CYS A 64 -9.51 -7.63 -3.51
CA CYS A 64 -10.62 -8.44 -3.02
C CYS A 64 -11.29 -7.90 -1.77
N SER A 65 -10.64 -6.98 -1.06
CA SER A 65 -11.24 -6.25 0.05
C SER A 65 -11.11 -4.77 -0.24
N PRO A 66 -12.22 -4.00 -0.23
CA PRO A 66 -12.16 -2.56 -0.40
C PRO A 66 -11.22 -1.94 0.64
N ARG A 67 -10.35 -1.04 0.20
CA ARG A 67 -9.50 -0.24 1.09
C ARG A 67 -10.19 1.07 1.40
N ALA A 68 -10.02 1.56 2.61
CA ALA A 68 -10.39 2.93 2.91
C ALA A 68 -9.24 3.87 2.53
N VAL A 69 -9.58 4.97 1.88
CA VAL A 69 -8.68 6.07 1.53
C VAL A 69 -9.39 7.39 1.79
N THR A 70 -8.68 8.51 1.77
CA THR A 70 -9.34 9.82 1.81
C THR A 70 -10.19 10.05 0.58
N ARG A 71 -11.27 10.83 0.70
CA ARG A 71 -12.17 11.15 -0.42
C ARG A 71 -11.43 11.82 -1.58
N ALA A 72 -10.49 12.72 -1.29
CA ALA A 72 -9.67 13.37 -2.31
C ALA A 72 -8.91 12.32 -3.13
N ARG A 73 -8.28 11.36 -2.44
CA ARG A 73 -7.54 10.28 -3.09
C ARG A 73 -8.45 9.33 -3.88
N GLY A 74 -9.64 9.01 -3.34
CA GLY A 74 -10.63 8.21 -4.06
C GLY A 74 -11.01 8.84 -5.41
N ARG A 75 -11.23 10.16 -5.44
CA ARG A 75 -11.53 10.89 -6.70
C ARG A 75 -10.36 10.87 -7.69
N GLU A 76 -9.13 11.03 -7.22
CA GLU A 76 -7.94 10.92 -8.07
C GLU A 76 -7.83 9.52 -8.70
N LEU A 77 -8.07 8.47 -7.90
CA LEU A 77 -8.02 7.10 -8.37
C LEU A 77 -9.11 6.81 -9.41
N GLU A 78 -10.35 7.28 -9.18
CA GLU A 78 -11.45 7.21 -10.15
C GLU A 78 -11.12 7.90 -11.47
N GLN A 79 -10.49 9.09 -11.42
CA GLN A 79 -10.07 9.83 -12.62
C GLN A 79 -8.91 9.15 -13.36
N SER A 80 -8.00 8.50 -12.62
CA SER A 80 -6.87 7.77 -13.20
C SER A 80 -7.26 6.40 -13.79
N GLY A 81 -8.44 5.87 -13.44
CA GLY A 81 -8.91 4.55 -13.85
C GLY A 81 -9.36 4.44 -15.32
N ALA A 82 -9.19 5.48 -16.13
CA ALA A 82 -9.77 5.55 -17.47
C ALA A 82 -9.08 4.71 -18.56
N GLU A 83 -7.90 4.09 -18.33
CA GLU A 83 -7.19 3.34 -19.39
C GLU A 83 -6.41 2.10 -18.90
N CYS A 84 -6.94 1.29 -17.98
CA CYS A 84 -6.24 0.06 -17.64
C CYS A 84 -6.49 -1.06 -18.65
N ARG A 85 -5.50 -1.32 -19.51
CA ARG A 85 -5.48 -2.52 -20.37
C ARG A 85 -4.71 -3.64 -19.67
N GLY A 86 -5.32 -4.82 -19.57
CA GLY A 86 -4.64 -6.04 -19.07
C GLY A 86 -4.77 -6.33 -17.57
N CYS A 87 -5.75 -5.74 -16.87
CA CYS A 87 -6.07 -6.17 -15.51
C CYS A 87 -6.59 -7.61 -15.54
N ILE A 88 -5.97 -8.52 -14.78
CA ILE A 88 -6.57 -9.82 -14.50
C ILE A 88 -7.73 -9.58 -13.54
N GLU A 89 -8.93 -9.95 -13.96
CA GLU A 89 -10.13 -9.89 -13.14
C GLU A 89 -9.92 -10.79 -11.91
N PRO A 90 -9.92 -10.23 -10.68
CA PRO A 90 -9.63 -11.07 -9.53
C PRO A 90 -10.87 -11.89 -9.18
N LEU A 91 -10.69 -13.21 -8.99
CA LEU A 91 -11.68 -14.14 -8.44
C LEU A 91 -11.90 -13.83 -6.95
N CYS A 92 -12.54 -12.71 -6.63
CA CYS A 92 -12.72 -12.27 -5.26
C CYS A 92 -14.01 -12.86 -4.66
N ARG A 93 -13.87 -13.42 -3.46
CA ARG A 93 -15.00 -13.70 -2.58
C ARG A 93 -15.62 -12.37 -2.13
N ASP A 94 -16.94 -12.31 -2.04
CA ASP A 94 -17.64 -11.13 -1.51
C ASP A 94 -17.14 -10.81 -0.09
N PRO A 95 -16.65 -9.57 0.17
CA PRO A 95 -16.08 -9.20 1.46
C PRO A 95 -17.15 -8.93 2.54
N GLY A 96 -18.44 -9.10 2.23
CA GLY A 96 -19.53 -8.62 3.06
C GLY A 96 -19.63 -7.10 3.05
N ARG A 97 -20.45 -6.56 3.95
CA ARG A 97 -20.62 -5.11 4.08
C ARG A 97 -19.43 -4.52 4.85
N VAL A 98 -18.74 -3.58 4.23
CA VAL A 98 -17.56 -2.89 4.75
C VAL A 98 -17.82 -1.38 4.70
N GLU A 99 -17.37 -0.64 5.70
CA GLU A 99 -17.46 0.82 5.77
C GLU A 99 -16.07 1.45 5.95
N ALA A 100 -15.92 2.68 5.45
CA ALA A 100 -14.71 3.47 5.67
C ALA A 100 -14.90 4.33 6.93
N ALA A 101 -13.93 4.31 7.82
CA ALA A 101 -13.93 5.10 9.05
C ALA A 101 -12.60 5.83 9.22
N CYS A 102 -12.64 6.99 9.85
CA CYS A 102 -11.45 7.70 10.29
C CYS A 102 -11.07 7.22 11.69
N GLN A 103 -9.93 6.55 11.80
CA GLN A 103 -9.40 6.06 13.07
C GLN A 103 -8.00 6.60 13.28
N SER A 104 -7.81 7.35 14.37
CA SER A 104 -6.51 7.93 14.74
C SER A 104 -5.89 8.76 13.60
N GLY A 105 -6.73 9.51 12.89
CA GLY A 105 -6.32 10.34 11.75
C GLY A 105 -6.04 9.57 10.47
N ARG A 106 -6.42 8.29 10.36
CA ARG A 106 -6.26 7.48 9.13
C ARG A 106 -7.55 6.82 8.69
N CYS A 107 -7.75 6.75 7.38
CA CYS A 107 -8.89 6.02 6.81
C CYS A 107 -8.64 4.51 6.90
N VAL A 108 -9.55 3.80 7.56
CA VAL A 108 -9.52 2.34 7.73
C VAL A 108 -10.82 1.71 7.25
N ALA A 109 -10.71 0.57 6.57
CA ALA A 109 -11.88 -0.22 6.16
C ALA A 109 -12.25 -1.16 7.31
N LYS A 110 -13.49 -1.08 7.77
CA LYS A 110 -14.00 -1.92 8.86
C LYS A 110 -15.18 -2.75 8.36
N PRO A 111 -15.20 -4.07 8.62
CA PRO A 111 -16.43 -4.84 8.45
C PRO A 111 -17.50 -4.21 9.34
N VAL A 112 -18.71 -4.05 8.81
CA VAL A 112 -19.83 -3.83 9.72
C VAL A 112 -20.24 -5.18 10.28
N ASN A 113 -20.04 -5.36 11.58
CA ASN A 113 -20.80 -6.38 12.26
C ASN A 113 -22.24 -5.87 12.29
N SER A 114 -23.15 -6.56 11.63
CA SER A 114 -24.58 -6.34 11.84
C SER A 114 -24.84 -6.35 13.36
N PRO A 115 -25.51 -5.35 13.94
CA PRO A 115 -26.10 -5.56 15.26
C PRO A 115 -27.16 -6.67 15.11
N ASP A 116 -27.08 -7.67 15.98
CA ASP A 116 -28.12 -8.69 16.19
C ASP A 116 -29.45 -8.02 16.59
#